data_AF-A0A2U3EXH1-F1
#
_entry.id   AF-A0A2U3EXH1-F1
#
_cell.length_a   1.000
_cell.length_b   1.000
_cell.length_c   1.000
_cell.angle_alpha   90.00
_cell.angle_beta   90.00
_cell.angle_gamma   90.00
#
_symmetry.space_group_name_H-M   'P 1'
#
loop_
_entity.id
_entity.type
_entity.pdbx_description
1 polymer ?
#
loop_
_entity_poly.entity_id
_entity_poly.type
_entity_poly.pdbx_seq_one_letter_code
_entity_poly.pdbx_strand_id
1 'polypeptide(L)' 'SVIISRLMAGETLTLQTLSGEFGVSIRTLRRDLHQRLVHLDIIGENGTYRLSESATRDHSPGAVSFARSTGIARIIPS' A
#
# COMPACT_ATOMS: atom_id res chain seq x y z
N SER A 1 7.68 3.89 -3.05
CA SER A 1 6.34 4.08 -3.64
C SER A 1 5.45 4.79 -2.65
N VAL A 2 4.85 5.92 -3.03
CA VAL A 2 4.02 6.78 -2.15
C VAL A 2 2.85 6.02 -1.51
N ILE A 3 2.12 5.21 -2.29
CA ILE A 3 0.96 4.44 -1.82
C ILE A 3 1.33 3.52 -0.64
N ILE A 4 2.46 2.81 -0.75
CA ILE A 4 2.92 1.87 0.28
C ILE A 4 3.33 2.62 1.55
N SER A 5 4.11 3.69 1.42
CA SER A 5 4.54 4.51 2.55
C SER A 5 3.35 5.07 3.33
N ARG A 6 2.30 5.52 2.64
CA ARG A 6 1.06 5.99 3.25
C ARG A 6 0.31 4.89 3.99
N LEU A 7 0.17 3.71 3.39
CA LEU A 7 -0.45 2.54 4.06
C LEU A 7 0.34 2.11 5.31
N MET A 8 1.67 2.10 5.23
CA MET A 8 2.54 1.75 6.37
C MET A 8 2.50 2.79 7.49
N ALA A 9 2.20 4.06 7.17
CA ALA A 9 1.93 5.11 8.16
C ALA A 9 0.55 4.97 8.83
N GLY A 10 -0.25 3.96 8.44
CA GLY A 10 -1.61 3.75 8.92
C GLY A 10 -2.66 4.61 8.22
N GLU A 11 -2.29 5.27 7.11
CA GLU A 11 -3.23 6.10 6.37
C GLU A 11 -4.29 5.26 5.65
N THR A 12 -5.52 5.75 5.65
CA THR A 12 -6.61 5.18 4.85
C THR A 12 -6.66 5.88 3.50
N LEU A 13 -6.48 5.12 2.42
CA LEU A 13 -6.41 5.61 1.07
C LEU A 13 -7.73 5.42 0.33
N THR A 14 -8.28 6.49 -0.22
CA THR A 14 -9.50 6.42 -1.05
C THR A 14 -9.14 6.29 -2.53
N LEU A 15 -9.72 5.31 -3.23
CA LEU A 15 -9.46 5.09 -4.66
C LEU A 15 -9.76 6.31 -5.52
N GLN A 16 -10.82 7.06 -5.19
CA GLN A 16 -11.20 8.27 -5.91
C GLN A 16 -10.14 9.38 -5.76
N THR A 17 -9.61 9.58 -4.55
CA THR A 17 -8.53 10.53 -4.27
C THR A 17 -7.25 10.12 -4.99
N LEU A 18 -6.85 8.86 -4.87
CA LEU A 18 -5.67 8.33 -5.56
C LEU A 18 -5.82 8.44 -7.09
N SER A 19 -7.02 8.22 -7.62
CA SER A 19 -7.29 8.33 -9.05
C SER A 19 -7.05 9.75 -9.55
N GLY A 20 -7.52 10.76 -8.81
CA GLY A 20 -7.24 12.17 -9.11
C GLY A 20 -5.78 12.56 -8.90
N GLU A 21 -5.15 12.10 -7.81
CA GLU A 21 -3.78 12.44 -7.44
C GLU A 21 -2.75 11.89 -8.45
N PHE A 22 -2.94 10.65 -8.89
CA PHE A 22 -2.01 9.96 -9.79
C PHE A 22 -2.45 9.96 -11.26
N GLY A 23 -3.63 10.51 -11.58
CA GLY A 23 -4.16 10.55 -12.94
C GLY A 23 -4.45 9.17 -13.56
N VAL A 24 -4.64 8.14 -12.73
CA VAL A 24 -4.89 6.76 -13.17
C VAL A 24 -6.32 6.33 -12.87
N SER A 25 -6.83 5.37 -13.65
CA SER A 25 -8.19 4.87 -13.42
C SER A 25 -8.30 4.08 -12.10
N ILE A 26 -9.48 4.10 -11.49
CA ILE A 26 -9.80 3.28 -10.32
C ILE A 26 -9.57 1.78 -10.60
N ARG A 27 -9.85 1.29 -11.82
CA ARG A 27 -9.56 -0.11 -12.19
C ARG A 27 -8.06 -0.42 -12.10
N THR A 28 -7.22 0.51 -12.56
CA THR A 28 -5.75 0.36 -12.52
C THR A 28 -5.28 0.28 -11.08
N LEU A 29 -5.76 1.18 -10.21
CA LEU A 29 -5.43 1.17 -8.79
C LEU A 29 -5.89 -0.14 -8.13
N ARG A 30 -7.12 -0.57 -8.39
CA ARG A 30 -7.66 -1.80 -7.80
C ARG A 30 -6.85 -3.03 -8.22
N ARG A 31 -6.44 -3.09 -9.49
CA ARG A 31 -5.57 -4.15 -10.01
C ARG A 31 -4.21 -4.11 -9.32
N ASP A 32 -3.57 -2.94 -9.24
CA ASP A 32 -2.24 -2.83 -8.62
C ASP A 32 -2.27 -3.15 -7.13
N LEU A 33 -3.31 -2.73 -6.39
CA LEU A 33 -3.48 -3.10 -4.98
C LEU A 33 -3.69 -4.62 -4.82
N HIS A 34 -4.56 -5.25 -5.62
CA HIS A 34 -4.81 -6.68 -5.52
C HIS A 34 -3.70 -7.58 -6.08
N GLN A 35 -2.88 -7.09 -7.01
CA GLN A 35 -1.84 -7.91 -7.65
C GLN A 35 -0.47 -7.66 -7.03
N ARG A 36 -0.15 -6.40 -6.73
CA ARG A 36 1.19 -5.99 -6.26
C ARG A 36 1.25 -5.85 -4.75
N LEU A 37 0.13 -5.54 -4.09
CA LEU A 37 0.06 -5.43 -2.63
C LEU A 37 -0.68 -6.60 -1.98
N VAL A 38 -0.85 -7.72 -2.69
CA VAL A 38 -1.51 -8.94 -2.15
C VAL A 38 -0.79 -9.52 -0.93
N HIS A 39 0.52 -9.30 -0.81
CA HIS A 39 1.33 -9.71 0.33
C HIS A 39 1.27 -8.73 1.50
N LEU A 40 0.60 -7.59 1.31
CA LEU A 40 0.33 -6.63 2.35
C LEU A 40 -1.08 -6.94 2.86
N ASP A 41 -1.25 -7.06 4.17
CA ASP A 41 -2.57 -7.29 4.76
C ASP A 41 -3.43 -6.02 4.68
N ILE A 42 -3.85 -5.65 3.46
CA ILE A 42 -4.67 -4.48 3.19
C ILE A 42 -6.15 -4.86 3.21
N ILE A 43 -6.94 -4.04 3.90
CA ILE A 43 -8.39 -4.16 3.97
C ILE A 43 -8.97 -3.13 3.02
N GLY A 44 -9.76 -3.60 2.06
CA GLY A 44 -10.51 -2.75 1.12
C GLY A 44 -12.00 -2.73 1.45
N GLU A 45 -12.54 -1.58 1.88
CA GLU A 45 -13.96 -1.42 2.20
C GLU A 45 -14.53 -0.17 1.53
N ASN A 46 -15.65 -0.30 0.82
CA ASN A 46 -16.37 0.82 0.18
C ASN A 46 -15.48 1.77 -0.67
N GLY A 47 -14.44 1.24 -1.31
CA GLY A 47 -13.53 2.04 -2.14
C GLY A 47 -12.40 2.74 -1.37
N THR A 48 -12.25 2.48 -0.08
CA THR A 48 -11.07 2.85 0.71
C THR A 48 -10.21 1.62 1.00
N TYR A 49 -8.92 1.84 1.16
CA TYR A 49 -7.91 0.82 1.43
C TYR A 49 -7.04 1.26 2.58
N ARG A 50 -6.88 0.40 3.58
CA ARG A 50 -6.00 0.65 4.73
C ARG A 50 -5.22 -0.61 5.07
N LEU A 51 -4.11 -0.45 5.77
CA LEU A 51 -3.42 -1.61 6.34
C LEU A 51 -4.25 -2.17 7.51
N SER A 52 -4.34 -3.50 7.61
CA SER A 52 -5.00 -4.17 8.72
C SER A 52 -4.29 -3.83 10.03
N GLU A 53 -5.06 -3.54 11.08
CA GLU A 53 -4.51 -3.30 12.42
C GLU A 53 -3.78 -4.51 13.01
N SER A 54 -4.06 -5.71 12.50
CA SER A 54 -3.29 -6.91 12.87
C SER A 54 -1.87 -6.85 12.31
N ALA A 55 -1.68 -6.32 11.10
CA ALA A 55 -0.38 -6.17 10.47
C ALA A 55 0.42 -4.97 10.99
N THR A 56 -0.24 -3.96 11.57
CA THR A 56 0.44 -2.87 12.28
C THR A 56 0.85 -3.26 13.70
N ARG A 57 0.11 -4.16 14.37
CA ARG A 57 0.47 -4.69 15.69
C ARG A 57 1.50 -5.81 15.62
N ASP A 58 1.47 -6.61 14.56
CA ASP A 58 2.47 -7.63 14.30
C ASP A 58 3.64 -7.02 13.52
N HIS A 59 4.50 -6.28 14.22
CA HIS A 59 5.85 -5.94 13.76
C HIS A 59 6.73 -7.22 13.69
N SER A 60 6.20 -8.30 13.13
CA SER A 60 6.96 -9.49 12.81
C SER A 60 7.89 -9.18 11.62
N PRO A 61 9.09 -9.78 11.56
CA PRO A 61 10.14 -9.40 10.60
C PRO A 61 9.74 -9.50 9.12
N GLY A 62 8.59 -10.10 8.79
CA GLY A 62 8.04 -10.20 7.43
C GLY A 62 7.63 -8.86 6.81
N ALA A 63 7.03 -7.95 7.60
CA ALA A 63 6.62 -6.63 7.10
C ALA A 63 7.82 -5.74 6.75
N VAL A 64 8.91 -5.86 7.53
CA VAL A 64 10.20 -5.20 7.25
C VAL A 64 10.92 -5.87 6.06
N SER A 65 10.76 -7.18 5.89
CA SER A 65 11.30 -7.91 4.74
C SER A 65 10.71 -7.46 3.40
N PHE A 66 9.45 -6.99 3.38
CA PHE A 66 8.81 -6.46 2.18
C PHE A 66 9.42 -5.14 1.67
N ALA A 67 9.91 -4.28 2.58
CA ALA A 67 10.68 -3.10 2.19
C ALA A 67 12.00 -3.46 1.50
N ARG A 68 12.58 -4.63 1.81
CA ARG A 68 13.80 -5.15 1.20
C ARG A 68 13.54 -5.97 -0.08
N SER A 69 12.44 -6.70 -0.17
CA SER A 69 12.16 -7.63 -1.28
C SER A 69 11.42 -7.01 -2.48
N THR A 70 10.79 -5.84 -2.32
CA THR A 70 10.00 -5.20 -3.39
C THR A 70 10.82 -4.41 -4.43
N GLY A 71 12.16 -4.42 -4.36
CA GLY A 71 12.98 -3.69 -5.33
C GLY A 71 12.77 -2.16 -5.31
N ILE A 72 12.17 -1.61 -4.24
CA ILE A 72 11.98 -0.17 -4.06
C ILE A 72 13.19 0.49 -3.38
N ALA A 73 14.32 -0.23 -3.28
CA ALA A 73 15.61 0.31 -2.85
C ALA A 73 16.16 1.43 -3.77
N ARG A 74 15.47 1.78 -4.87
CA ARG A 74 15.84 2.90 -5.75
C ARG A 74 15.16 4.24 -5.42
N ILE A 75 14.29 4.30 -4.40
CA ILE A 75 13.62 5.56 -4.02
C ILE A 75 13.74 5.82 -2.51
N ILE A 76 14.97 5.77 -2.01
CA ILE A 76 15.35 6.43 -0.75
C ILE A 76 16.63 7.21 -1.09
N PRO A 77 16.61 8.56 -1.10
CA PRO A 77 17.86 9.31 -1.21
C PRO A 77 18.67 9.11 0.09
N SER A 78 20.00 9.05 -0.09
CA SER A 78 21.02 9.01 0.96
C SER A 78 20.94 10.19 1.92
#